data_AF-A0AAV1WAR4-F1
#
_entry.id   AF-A0AAV1WAR4-F1
#
_cell.length_a   1.000
_cell.length_b   1.000
_cell.length_c   1.000
_cell.angle_alpha   90.00
_cell.angle_beta   90.00
_cell.angle_gamma   90.00
#
_symmetry.space_group_name_H-M   'P 1'
#
loop_
_entity.id
_entity.type
_entity.pdbx_description
1 polymer ?
#
loop_
_entity_poly.entity_id
_entity_poly.type
_entity_poly.pdbx_seq_one_letter_code
_entity_poly.pdbx_strand_id
1 'polypeptide(L)'
;MIQNYKFRKRSLIFCLDLVQVKKGRKSRWTETTVNIDNHVIVAEIDSKLEFPDRFVEDYISNITKTPLDLSKPLWELHLLNIKTSDAEAVAVFRIHHSMGDGASLMSLLLASTRKISDPHALPTLPCKKIVKPDNDSLVLDHTIISRFWSLLFAIWWGLVLIWHTLVDLVLFVLSIVFIKDSWTPLKGAPGVELNTKRFIHRTVSMEDIKLVKDEMKMTVNDVLYGVTQAGLSRYLNRESSVDANAGAEKQRYSIPKNIRLRASVLVNIRPVAGIQDLADMMAGKSKTKWGNGIGYIVLPLSIALQEDPLQYVHQAKATVDRKKHSLEAICTYVCAKLILNLFGVKIAAAITRKVLYNTTVAFSNMLGPVEEIGFYGHPVAYIAPSVYGHPQTTIDVWYPPLMEEEPFRKRNPTAAK
;
A
#
# COMPACT_ATOMS: atom_id res chain seq x y z
N MET A 1 -7.52 15.03 -2.25
CA MET A 1 -8.15 14.30 -3.36
C MET A 1 -8.70 15.30 -4.37
N ILE A 2 -8.12 15.35 -5.56
CA ILE A 2 -8.63 16.12 -6.71
C ILE A 2 -9.34 15.12 -7.64
N GLN A 3 -10.47 15.54 -8.22
CA GLN A 3 -11.43 14.69 -8.94
C GLN A 3 -10.81 13.87 -10.07
N ASN A 4 -11.36 12.66 -10.30
CA ASN A 4 -11.04 11.77 -11.42
C ASN A 4 -11.10 12.51 -12.76
N TYR A 5 -9.98 12.52 -13.48
CA TYR A 5 -9.86 13.20 -14.77
C TYR A 5 -10.37 12.31 -15.91
N LYS A 6 -10.95 12.94 -16.93
CA LYS A 6 -11.25 12.30 -18.21
C LYS A 6 -10.13 12.73 -19.17
N PHE A 7 -9.17 11.85 -19.41
CA PHE A 7 -8.05 12.12 -20.31
C PHE A 7 -8.57 12.41 -21.72
N ARG A 8 -8.11 13.50 -22.34
CA ARG A 8 -8.20 13.66 -23.80
C ARG A 8 -7.06 12.85 -24.43
N LYS A 9 -7.34 12.26 -25.60
CA LYS A 9 -6.62 11.18 -26.30
C LYS A 9 -5.08 11.30 -26.49
N ARG A 10 -4.38 12.32 -25.99
CA ARG A 10 -2.94 12.54 -26.21
C ARG A 10 -2.14 13.13 -25.03
N SER A 11 -2.75 13.49 -23.91
CA SER A 11 -2.01 14.15 -22.82
C SER A 11 -1.25 13.12 -21.97
N LEU A 12 0.08 13.20 -21.96
CA LEU A 12 0.93 12.45 -21.03
C LEU A 12 0.63 12.95 -19.60
N ILE A 13 0.40 12.03 -18.65
CA ILE A 13 0.07 12.35 -17.24
C ILE A 13 1.09 13.30 -16.61
N PHE A 14 2.36 13.20 -17.03
CA PHE A 14 3.47 14.03 -16.59
C PHE A 14 3.44 15.48 -17.11
N CYS A 15 2.61 15.78 -18.10
CA CYS A 15 2.43 17.12 -18.66
C CYS A 15 1.24 17.88 -18.03
N LEU A 16 0.81 17.48 -16.83
CA LEU A 16 -0.31 18.13 -16.13
C LEU A 16 0.20 19.01 -15.00
N ASP A 17 -0.21 20.28 -15.04
CA ASP A 17 0.04 21.28 -14.01
C ASP A 17 -1.24 21.63 -13.27
N LEU A 18 -1.13 21.97 -11.98
CA LEU A 18 -2.26 22.23 -11.11
C LEU A 18 -2.54 23.74 -11.00
N VAL A 19 -3.44 24.24 -11.84
CA VAL A 19 -3.80 25.66 -11.84
C VAL A 19 -4.95 25.95 -10.87
N GLN A 20 -4.77 26.95 -9.99
CA GLN A 20 -5.85 27.48 -9.17
C GLN A 20 -6.67 28.52 -9.96
N VAL A 21 -7.99 28.32 -10.07
CA VAL A 21 -8.86 29.28 -10.75
C VAL A 21 -9.14 30.46 -9.81
N LYS A 22 -8.64 31.66 -10.14
CA LYS A 22 -8.74 32.87 -9.27
C LYS A 22 -10.17 33.24 -8.83
N LYS A 23 -11.23 32.84 -9.56
CA LYS A 23 -12.64 33.21 -9.28
C LYS A 23 -13.49 32.16 -8.56
N GLY A 24 -12.92 31.02 -8.17
CA GLY A 24 -13.62 30.04 -7.35
C GLY A 24 -12.61 29.08 -6.77
N ARG A 25 -12.74 28.68 -5.50
CA ARG A 25 -11.79 27.83 -4.75
C ARG A 25 -11.65 26.39 -5.32
N LYS A 26 -11.60 26.22 -6.64
CA LYS A 26 -11.53 24.98 -7.40
C LYS A 26 -10.20 24.99 -8.17
N SER A 27 -9.33 24.05 -7.85
CA SER A 27 -8.13 23.77 -8.64
C SER A 27 -8.48 22.86 -9.82
N ARG A 28 -7.84 23.06 -10.95
CA ARG A 28 -8.03 22.25 -12.16
C ARG A 28 -6.66 21.89 -12.76
N TRP A 29 -6.54 20.65 -13.22
CA TRP A 29 -5.38 20.23 -13.99
C TRP A 29 -5.42 20.82 -15.40
N THR A 30 -4.32 21.40 -15.86
CA THR A 30 -4.19 21.89 -17.22
C THR A 30 -2.95 21.28 -17.87
N GLU A 31 -3.07 20.98 -19.15
CA GLU A 31 -1.92 20.55 -19.94
C GLU A 31 -0.89 21.68 -20.02
N THR A 32 0.37 21.36 -19.79
CA THR A 32 1.49 22.30 -19.82
C THR A 32 2.67 21.69 -20.57
N THR A 33 3.60 22.55 -20.98
CA THR A 33 4.89 22.11 -21.51
C THR A 33 5.82 21.82 -20.33
N VAL A 34 6.40 20.62 -20.29
CA VAL A 34 7.29 20.20 -19.20
C VAL A 34 8.71 20.61 -19.55
N ASN A 35 9.38 21.34 -18.67
CA ASN A 35 10.82 21.52 -18.72
C ASN A 35 11.50 20.38 -17.96
N ILE A 36 12.09 19.42 -18.68
CA ILE A 36 12.67 18.18 -18.12
C ILE A 36 13.76 18.49 -17.10
N ASP A 37 14.55 19.54 -17.29
CA ASP A 37 15.67 19.91 -16.40
C ASP A 37 15.18 20.29 -15.00
N ASN A 38 13.92 20.71 -14.87
CA ASN A 38 13.30 21.04 -13.58
C ASN A 38 12.74 19.81 -12.84
N HIS A 39 12.70 18.64 -13.49
CA HIS A 39 12.08 17.42 -12.97
C HIS A 39 13.04 16.24 -12.88
N VAL A 40 14.04 16.15 -13.75
CA VAL A 40 15.06 15.10 -13.72
C VAL A 40 16.32 15.66 -13.06
N ILE A 41 16.60 15.16 -11.87
CA ILE A 41 17.68 15.64 -11.00
C ILE A 41 18.72 14.54 -10.89
N VAL A 42 19.90 14.75 -11.47
CA VAL A 42 21.04 13.86 -11.28
C VAL A 42 21.79 14.35 -10.04
N ALA A 43 21.83 13.54 -8.98
CA ALA A 43 22.55 13.93 -7.77
C ALA A 43 24.06 13.83 -8.00
N GLU A 44 24.78 14.88 -7.61
CA GLU A 44 26.24 14.82 -7.49
C GLU A 44 26.59 14.07 -6.20
N ILE A 45 27.27 12.93 -6.35
CA ILE A 45 27.58 12.00 -5.26
C ILE A 45 29.08 11.80 -5.22
N ASP A 46 29.68 11.88 -4.02
CA ASP A 46 31.08 11.52 -3.83
C ASP A 46 31.28 10.01 -4.04
N SER A 47 32.23 9.67 -4.91
CA SER A 47 32.65 8.30 -5.21
C SER A 47 33.10 7.46 -4.01
N LYS A 48 33.46 8.05 -2.87
CA LYS A 48 34.01 7.35 -1.69
C LYS A 48 33.08 7.33 -0.47
N LEU A 49 31.82 6.99 -0.67
CA LEU A 49 30.87 6.85 0.44
C LEU A 49 31.07 5.53 1.22
N GLU A 50 31.23 5.64 2.53
CA GLU A 50 31.40 4.50 3.45
C GLU A 50 30.09 3.68 3.62
N PHE A 51 28.92 4.34 3.52
CA PHE A 51 27.61 3.71 3.71
C PHE A 51 26.60 4.10 2.60
N PRO A 52 26.69 3.49 1.40
CA PRO A 52 25.84 3.81 0.26
C PRO A 52 24.33 3.66 0.52
N ASP A 53 23.91 2.57 1.17
CA ASP A 53 22.49 2.33 1.48
C ASP A 53 21.93 3.42 2.38
N ARG A 54 22.66 3.77 3.44
CA ARG A 54 22.27 4.83 4.37
C ARG A 54 22.22 6.20 3.68
N PHE A 55 23.15 6.48 2.76
CA PHE A 55 23.11 7.70 1.96
C PHE A 55 21.79 7.80 1.17
N VAL A 56 21.33 6.72 0.55
CA VAL A 56 20.04 6.70 -0.16
C VAL A 56 18.88 6.92 0.80
N GLU A 57 18.86 6.26 1.97
CA GLU A 57 17.83 6.48 3.01
C GLU A 57 17.77 7.95 3.45
N ASP A 58 18.93 8.54 3.73
CA ASP A 58 19.07 9.93 4.19
C ASP A 58 18.73 10.93 3.07
N TYR A 59 19.07 10.63 1.82
CA TYR A 59 18.71 11.43 0.65
C TYR A 59 17.19 11.49 0.47
N ILE A 60 16.52 10.33 0.47
CA ILE A 60 15.05 10.24 0.34
C ILE A 60 14.39 10.98 1.52
N SER A 61 14.88 10.77 2.73
CA SER A 61 14.43 11.49 3.93
C SER A 61 14.56 13.00 3.75
N ASN A 62 15.68 13.49 3.22
CA ASN A 62 15.93 14.91 3.04
C ASN A 62 15.01 15.56 1.99
N ILE A 63 14.81 14.94 0.82
CA ILE A 63 13.94 15.52 -0.22
C ILE A 63 12.47 15.60 0.23
N THR A 64 12.04 14.80 1.22
CA THR A 64 10.67 14.90 1.76
C THR A 64 10.43 16.09 2.68
N LYS A 65 11.49 16.81 3.09
CA LYS A 65 11.37 18.00 3.96
C LYS A 65 10.75 19.20 3.25
N THR A 66 10.93 19.31 1.94
CA THR A 66 10.41 20.41 1.14
C THR A 66 9.20 19.94 0.34
N PRO A 67 8.05 20.64 0.34
CA PRO A 67 6.93 20.26 -0.52
C PRO A 67 7.31 20.38 -2.01
N LEU A 68 6.61 19.63 -2.87
CA LEU A 68 6.74 19.80 -4.31
C LEU A 68 6.26 21.20 -4.71
N ASP A 69 6.99 21.84 -5.62
CA ASP A 69 6.63 23.14 -6.15
C ASP A 69 5.32 23.04 -6.96
N LEU A 70 4.32 23.83 -6.55
CA LEU A 70 3.00 23.86 -7.16
C LEU A 70 2.95 24.69 -8.46
N SER A 71 4.05 25.33 -8.85
CA SER A 71 4.17 26.10 -10.11
C SER A 71 4.57 25.24 -11.32
N LYS A 72 4.90 23.96 -11.07
CA LYS A 72 5.29 22.97 -12.08
C LYS A 72 4.51 21.66 -11.89
N PRO A 73 4.47 20.78 -12.89
CA PRO A 73 3.92 19.43 -12.73
C PRO A 73 4.44 18.71 -11.48
N LEU A 74 3.55 18.05 -10.73
CA LEU A 74 3.84 17.62 -9.35
C LEU A 74 4.59 16.28 -9.26
N TRP A 75 5.74 16.19 -9.92
CA TRP A 75 6.61 15.01 -9.90
C TRP A 75 8.08 15.39 -10.09
N GLU A 76 8.99 14.58 -9.54
CA GLU A 76 10.44 14.72 -9.63
C GLU A 76 11.07 13.31 -9.73
N LEU A 77 12.05 13.13 -10.62
CA LEU A 77 12.84 11.92 -10.77
C LEU A 77 14.28 12.23 -10.37
N HIS A 78 14.75 11.62 -9.28
CA HIS A 78 16.12 11.77 -8.82
C HIS A 78 16.92 10.54 -9.23
N LEU A 79 18.03 10.73 -9.94
CA LEU A 79 18.94 9.68 -10.34
C LEU A 79 20.17 9.71 -9.44
N LEU A 80 20.36 8.64 -8.67
CA LEU A 80 21.48 8.44 -7.76
C LEU A 80 22.39 7.38 -8.37
N ASN A 81 23.48 7.83 -8.99
CA ASN A 81 24.48 6.92 -9.57
C ASN A 81 25.42 6.39 -8.47
N ILE A 82 24.87 5.56 -7.58
CA ILE A 82 25.55 4.97 -6.45
C ILE A 82 25.20 3.48 -6.36
N LYS A 83 26.23 2.66 -6.20
CA LYS A 83 26.08 1.22 -5.97
C LYS A 83 25.70 0.96 -4.51
N THR A 84 24.54 0.34 -4.30
CA THR A 84 24.04 -0.08 -2.99
C THR A 84 24.21 -1.58 -2.78
N SER A 85 23.73 -2.14 -1.68
CA SER A 85 23.77 -3.60 -1.47
C SER A 85 22.93 -4.36 -2.51
N ASP A 86 21.86 -3.73 -3.01
CA ASP A 86 20.80 -4.38 -3.79
C ASP A 86 20.77 -3.93 -5.26
N ALA A 87 21.46 -2.85 -5.64
CA ALA A 87 21.41 -2.28 -6.99
C ALA A 87 22.69 -1.53 -7.39
N GLU A 88 22.97 -1.47 -8.71
CA GLU A 88 24.10 -0.71 -9.27
C GLU A 88 23.86 0.82 -9.28
N ALA A 89 22.60 1.24 -9.33
CA ALA A 89 22.16 2.63 -9.25
C ALA A 89 20.72 2.71 -8.72
N VAL A 90 20.32 3.85 -8.18
CA VAL A 90 18.98 4.05 -7.60
C VAL A 90 18.27 5.23 -8.26
N ALA A 91 17.02 5.01 -8.68
CA ALA A 91 16.12 6.07 -9.13
C ALA A 91 15.02 6.30 -8.10
N VAL A 92 14.88 7.54 -7.63
CA VAL A 92 13.83 7.93 -6.69
C VAL A 92 12.77 8.74 -7.43
N PHE A 93 11.61 8.13 -7.65
CA PHE A 93 10.48 8.80 -8.29
C PHE A 93 9.52 9.35 -7.24
N ARG A 94 9.48 10.68 -7.12
CA ARG A 94 8.63 11.41 -6.18
C ARG A 94 7.43 12.00 -6.92
N ILE A 95 6.21 11.61 -6.53
CA ILE A 95 4.98 12.06 -7.20
C ILE A 95 3.95 12.51 -6.16
N HIS A 96 3.27 13.63 -6.40
CA HIS A 96 2.20 14.08 -5.53
C HIS A 96 0.93 13.22 -5.68
N HIS A 97 0.36 12.77 -4.55
CA HIS A 97 -0.81 11.86 -4.50
C HIS A 97 -2.11 12.45 -5.11
N SER A 98 -2.14 13.74 -5.48
CA SER A 98 -3.25 14.28 -6.26
C SER A 98 -3.29 13.76 -7.71
N MET A 99 -2.17 13.27 -8.23
CA MET A 99 -2.05 12.75 -9.61
C MET A 99 -2.66 11.35 -9.77
N GLY A 100 -2.60 10.53 -8.72
CA GLY A 100 -3.13 9.17 -8.70
C GLY A 100 -2.92 8.53 -7.34
N ASP A 101 -3.62 7.43 -7.10
CA ASP A 101 -3.35 6.56 -5.96
C ASP A 101 -2.17 5.61 -6.24
N GLY A 102 -1.71 4.91 -5.20
CA GLY A 102 -0.58 3.96 -5.30
C GLY A 102 -0.74 2.97 -6.45
N ALA A 103 -1.93 2.38 -6.62
CA ALA A 103 -2.18 1.45 -7.73
C ALA A 103 -2.07 2.14 -9.11
N SER A 104 -2.62 3.34 -9.28
CA SER A 104 -2.51 4.09 -10.54
C SER A 104 -1.05 4.45 -10.83
N LEU A 105 -0.35 5.04 -9.85
CA LEU A 105 1.05 5.47 -10.00
C LEU A 105 1.99 4.29 -10.29
N MET A 106 1.82 3.17 -9.59
CA MET A 106 2.59 1.95 -9.87
C MET A 106 2.33 1.41 -11.27
N SER A 107 1.09 1.51 -11.75
CA SER A 107 0.76 1.05 -13.10
C SER A 107 1.38 1.93 -14.18
N LEU A 108 1.49 3.24 -13.93
CA LEU A 108 2.21 4.16 -14.81
C LEU A 108 3.71 3.87 -14.84
N LEU A 109 4.29 3.57 -13.68
CA LEU A 109 5.68 3.13 -13.60
C LEU A 109 5.89 1.84 -14.42
N LEU A 110 5.07 0.81 -14.21
CA LEU A 110 5.19 -0.47 -14.92
C LEU A 110 4.86 -0.36 -16.42
N ALA A 111 4.00 0.56 -16.85
CA ALA A 111 3.77 0.81 -18.27
C ALA A 111 5.02 1.40 -18.97
N SER A 112 5.91 2.01 -18.17
CA SER A 112 7.19 2.57 -18.62
C SER A 112 8.33 1.53 -18.61
N THR A 113 8.07 0.30 -18.16
CA THR A 113 9.05 -0.81 -18.16
C THR A 113 8.69 -1.84 -19.23
N ARG A 114 9.64 -2.73 -19.53
CA ARG A 114 9.49 -3.84 -20.48
C ARG A 114 9.96 -5.13 -19.86
N LYS A 115 9.49 -6.27 -20.37
CA LYS A 115 10.05 -7.56 -19.94
C LYS A 115 11.51 -7.64 -20.36
N ILE A 116 12.38 -8.20 -19.52
CA ILE A 116 13.77 -8.47 -19.93
C ILE A 116 13.84 -9.51 -21.04
N SER A 117 12.95 -10.51 -20.99
CA SER A 117 12.84 -11.55 -22.02
C SER A 117 12.24 -11.07 -23.35
N ASP A 118 11.48 -9.97 -23.34
CA ASP A 118 10.87 -9.36 -24.53
C ASP A 118 10.83 -7.82 -24.38
N PRO A 119 11.79 -7.11 -24.99
CA PRO A 119 11.90 -5.65 -24.91
C PRO A 119 10.70 -4.86 -25.48
N HIS A 120 9.80 -5.51 -26.21
CA HIS A 120 8.60 -4.87 -26.75
C HIS A 120 7.34 -5.15 -25.93
N ALA A 121 7.37 -6.16 -25.05
CA ALA A 121 6.22 -6.53 -24.23
C ALA A 121 6.13 -5.74 -22.92
N LEU A 122 4.90 -5.40 -22.53
CA LEU A 122 4.59 -4.89 -21.20
C LEU A 122 4.64 -6.02 -20.15
N PRO A 123 4.98 -5.72 -18.89
CA PRO A 123 4.96 -6.71 -17.82
C PRO A 123 3.56 -7.30 -17.57
N THR A 124 3.50 -8.51 -17.04
CA THR A 124 2.22 -9.15 -16.69
C THR A 124 1.96 -8.96 -15.20
N LEU A 125 0.75 -8.51 -14.84
CA LEU A 125 0.28 -8.56 -13.45
C LEU A 125 -0.55 -9.82 -13.24
N PRO A 126 -0.48 -10.45 -12.05
CA PRO A 126 -1.26 -11.64 -11.77
C PRO A 126 -2.77 -11.32 -11.77
N CYS A 127 -3.48 -11.76 -12.82
CA CYS A 127 -4.93 -11.67 -12.88
C CYS A 127 -5.56 -12.81 -12.06
N LYS A 128 -6.51 -12.52 -11.18
CA LYS A 128 -7.47 -13.55 -10.75
C LYS A 128 -8.38 -13.86 -11.94
N LYS A 129 -8.20 -15.01 -12.59
CA LYS A 129 -9.20 -15.54 -13.52
C LYS A 129 -10.50 -15.72 -12.74
N ILE A 130 -11.53 -14.95 -13.08
CA ILE A 130 -12.90 -15.26 -12.65
C ILE A 130 -13.26 -16.52 -13.41
N VAL A 131 -13.17 -17.67 -12.75
CA VAL A 131 -13.75 -18.91 -13.27
C VAL A 131 -15.26 -18.65 -13.36
N LYS A 132 -15.77 -18.45 -14.58
CA LYS A 132 -17.20 -18.55 -14.81
C LYS A 132 -17.56 -20.01 -14.50
N PRO A 133 -18.57 -20.29 -13.67
CA PRO A 133 -19.04 -21.66 -13.54
C PRO A 133 -19.45 -22.13 -14.93
N ASP A 134 -18.88 -23.27 -15.37
CA ASP A 134 -19.34 -23.96 -16.57
C ASP A 134 -20.79 -24.37 -16.33
N ASN A 135 -21.70 -23.74 -17.07
CA ASN A 135 -23.06 -24.22 -17.21
C ASN A 135 -23.04 -25.36 -18.23
N ASP A 136 -22.60 -26.55 -17.83
CA ASP A 136 -22.97 -27.79 -18.51
C ASP A 136 -22.65 -29.03 -17.67
N SER A 137 -23.66 -29.48 -16.91
CA SER A 137 -23.96 -30.91 -16.78
C SER A 137 -25.36 -31.06 -16.17
N LEU A 138 -26.30 -31.50 -17.01
CA LEU A 138 -27.64 -31.92 -16.63
C LEU A 138 -27.57 -33.13 -15.69
N VAL A 139 -27.89 -32.94 -14.41
CA VAL A 139 -28.32 -34.02 -13.50
C VAL A 139 -29.61 -33.55 -12.81
N LEU A 140 -30.74 -34.07 -13.28
CA LEU A 140 -32.08 -33.79 -12.79
C LEU A 140 -32.46 -34.89 -11.78
N ASP A 141 -32.44 -34.58 -10.47
CA ASP A 141 -33.47 -35.02 -9.50
C ASP A 141 -33.27 -34.61 -8.02
N HIS A 142 -32.21 -33.86 -7.64
CA HIS A 142 -32.04 -33.32 -6.27
C HIS A 142 -32.23 -31.79 -6.13
N THR A 143 -32.77 -31.14 -7.14
CA THR A 143 -32.60 -29.69 -7.39
C THR A 143 -33.50 -28.77 -6.55
N ILE A 144 -34.68 -29.17 -6.08
CA ILE A 144 -35.59 -28.23 -5.37
C ILE A 144 -35.18 -28.02 -3.91
N ILE A 145 -34.88 -29.11 -3.18
CA ILE A 145 -34.39 -29.04 -1.79
C ILE A 145 -33.03 -28.33 -1.77
N SER A 146 -32.12 -28.70 -2.68
CA SER A 146 -30.82 -28.04 -2.84
C SER A 146 -30.95 -26.53 -3.13
N ARG A 147 -31.90 -26.11 -3.99
CA ARG A 147 -32.13 -24.70 -4.29
C ARG A 147 -32.77 -23.92 -3.15
N PHE A 148 -33.68 -24.55 -2.39
CA PHE A 148 -34.28 -23.93 -1.20
C PHE A 148 -33.24 -23.70 -0.10
N TRP A 149 -32.47 -24.73 0.25
CA TRP A 149 -31.38 -24.58 1.21
C TRP A 149 -30.31 -23.60 0.70
N SER A 150 -29.95 -23.66 -0.58
CA SER A 150 -29.03 -22.70 -1.19
C SER A 150 -29.53 -21.26 -1.11
N LEU A 151 -30.84 -21.03 -1.26
CA LEU A 151 -31.44 -19.71 -1.10
C LEU A 151 -31.40 -19.25 0.36
N LEU A 152 -31.74 -20.13 1.31
CA LEU A 152 -31.63 -19.82 2.74
C LEU A 152 -30.17 -19.51 3.15
N PHE A 153 -29.21 -20.30 2.67
CA PHE A 153 -27.78 -20.02 2.86
C PHE A 153 -27.37 -18.68 2.25
N ALA A 154 -27.85 -18.34 1.05
CA ALA A 154 -27.58 -17.06 0.41
C ALA A 154 -28.19 -15.88 1.18
N ILE A 155 -29.43 -16.02 1.68
CA ILE A 155 -30.09 -15.01 2.51
C ILE A 155 -29.33 -14.83 3.83
N TRP A 156 -29.00 -15.93 4.51
CA TRP A 156 -28.21 -15.91 5.74
C TRP A 156 -26.86 -15.24 5.53
N TRP A 157 -26.15 -15.60 4.45
CA TRP A 157 -24.90 -14.97 4.05
C TRP A 157 -25.06 -13.46 3.81
N GLY A 158 -26.14 -13.07 3.12
CA GLY A 158 -26.50 -11.67 2.91
C GLY A 158 -26.74 -10.92 4.22
N LEU A 159 -27.46 -11.52 5.16
CA LEU A 159 -27.72 -10.94 6.49
C LEU A 159 -26.42 -10.78 7.29
N VAL A 160 -25.55 -11.79 7.29
CA VAL A 160 -24.23 -11.74 7.94
C VAL A 160 -23.38 -10.62 7.33
N LEU A 161 -23.33 -10.52 5.99
CA LEU A 161 -22.61 -9.47 5.28
C LEU A 161 -23.13 -8.07 5.65
N ILE A 162 -24.45 -7.89 5.66
CA ILE A 162 -25.09 -6.62 6.04
C ILE A 162 -24.75 -6.26 7.49
N TRP A 163 -24.89 -7.21 8.42
CA TRP A 163 -24.60 -7.00 9.83
C TRP A 163 -23.13 -6.62 10.05
N HIS A 164 -22.19 -7.38 9.48
CA HIS A 164 -20.76 -7.06 9.57
C HIS A 164 -20.43 -5.70 8.97
N THR A 165 -21.02 -5.35 7.82
CA THR A 165 -20.85 -4.05 7.18
C THR A 165 -21.38 -2.92 8.06
N LEU A 166 -22.55 -3.09 8.68
CA LEU A 166 -23.12 -2.11 9.61
C LEU A 166 -22.20 -1.89 10.81
N VAL A 167 -21.77 -2.98 11.46
CA VAL A 167 -20.86 -2.93 12.62
C VAL A 167 -19.56 -2.23 12.24
N ASP A 168 -18.97 -2.55 11.09
CA ASP A 168 -17.73 -1.93 10.64
C ASP A 168 -17.89 -0.45 10.31
N LEU A 169 -19.00 -0.05 9.68
CA LEU A 169 -19.27 1.34 9.40
C LEU A 169 -19.45 2.15 10.69
N VAL A 170 -20.18 1.60 11.67
CA VAL A 170 -20.33 2.22 13.00
C VAL A 170 -18.97 2.35 13.67
N LEU A 171 -18.17 1.29 13.71
CA LEU A 171 -16.83 1.32 14.30
C LEU A 171 -15.90 2.31 13.56
N PHE A 172 -15.99 2.42 12.25
CA PHE A 172 -15.24 3.39 11.45
C PHE A 172 -15.63 4.82 11.82
N VAL A 173 -16.93 5.12 11.91
CA VAL A 173 -17.43 6.43 12.35
C VAL A 173 -17.00 6.74 13.79
N LEU A 174 -17.14 5.77 14.70
CA LEU A 174 -16.66 5.91 16.07
C LEU A 174 -15.14 6.12 16.11
N SER A 175 -14.38 5.56 15.18
CA SER A 175 -12.93 5.79 15.05
C SER A 175 -12.58 7.19 14.59
N ILE A 176 -13.48 7.90 13.90
CA ILE A 176 -13.28 9.31 13.57
C ILE A 176 -13.42 10.19 14.82
N VAL A 177 -14.34 9.85 15.73
CA VAL A 177 -14.75 10.76 16.82
C VAL A 177 -14.21 10.34 18.18
N PHE A 178 -14.35 9.07 18.56
CA PHE A 178 -14.18 8.57 19.93
C PHE A 178 -13.05 7.54 20.08
N ILE A 179 -12.91 6.58 19.15
CA ILE A 179 -11.98 5.45 19.31
C ILE A 179 -10.59 5.86 18.84
N LYS A 180 -9.70 6.05 19.82
CA LYS A 180 -8.27 6.30 19.61
C LYS A 180 -7.45 5.08 20.04
N ASP A 181 -6.37 4.85 19.31
CA ASP A 181 -5.36 3.86 19.69
C ASP A 181 -4.59 4.33 20.92
N SER A 182 -4.05 3.35 21.67
CA SER A 182 -3.27 3.63 22.86
C SER A 182 -1.96 4.34 22.48
N TRP A 183 -1.49 5.21 23.37
CA TRP A 183 -0.17 5.83 23.22
C TRP A 183 0.93 4.79 23.38
N THR A 184 1.76 4.65 22.33
CA THR A 184 2.93 3.75 22.25
C THR A 184 4.04 4.46 21.46
N PRO A 185 5.29 3.99 21.48
CA PRO A 185 6.35 4.51 20.61
C PRO A 185 5.99 4.47 19.11
N LEU A 186 5.10 3.55 18.72
CA LEU A 186 4.58 3.44 17.36
C LEU A 186 3.45 4.43 17.05
N LYS A 187 2.98 5.24 18.01
CA LYS A 187 1.90 6.21 17.81
C LYS A 187 2.44 7.59 17.50
N GLY A 188 1.95 8.19 16.42
CA GLY A 188 2.30 9.56 16.03
C GLY A 188 1.85 10.63 17.02
N ALA A 189 2.80 11.47 17.44
CA ALA A 189 2.50 12.72 18.14
C ALA A 189 1.78 13.71 17.20
N PRO A 190 1.02 14.69 17.74
CA PRO A 190 0.44 15.75 16.92
C PRO A 190 1.51 16.47 16.08
N GLY A 191 1.29 16.60 14.78
CA GLY A 191 2.22 17.28 13.87
C GLY A 191 3.31 16.38 13.29
N VAL A 192 3.38 15.10 13.64
CA VAL A 192 4.36 14.15 13.10
C VAL A 192 4.25 13.97 11.58
N GLU A 193 3.12 14.36 10.98
CA GLU A 193 2.95 14.42 9.52
C GLU A 193 3.89 15.43 8.84
N LEU A 194 4.37 16.45 9.56
CA LEU A 194 5.31 17.46 9.07
C LEU A 194 6.77 17.11 9.37
N ASN A 195 6.99 16.10 10.22
CA ASN A 195 8.33 15.67 10.57
C ASN A 195 8.96 14.89 9.42
N THR A 196 10.29 15.00 9.33
CA THR A 196 11.10 14.17 8.46
C THR A 196 10.85 12.68 8.75
N LYS A 197 10.64 11.90 7.68
CA LYS A 197 10.40 10.46 7.78
C LYS A 197 11.67 9.72 7.39
N ARG A 198 11.96 8.64 8.12
CA ARG A 198 12.98 7.69 7.72
C ARG A 198 12.36 6.67 6.75
N PHE A 199 13.04 6.41 5.65
CA PHE A 199 12.66 5.40 4.68
C PHE A 199 13.62 4.24 4.80
N ILE A 200 13.08 3.04 4.95
CA ILE A 200 13.87 1.81 5.04
C ILE A 200 13.21 0.81 4.10
N HIS A 201 14.01 0.18 3.24
CA HIS A 201 13.56 -0.95 2.43
C HIS A 201 14.31 -2.22 2.84
N ARG A 202 13.60 -3.35 2.79
CA ARG A 202 14.15 -4.67 2.96
C ARG A 202 13.43 -5.62 2.01
N THR A 203 14.21 -6.47 1.35
CA THR A 203 13.70 -7.54 0.52
C THR A 203 13.57 -8.80 1.37
N VAL A 204 12.50 -9.55 1.17
CA VAL A 204 12.28 -10.85 1.80
C VAL A 204 11.94 -11.88 0.74
N SER A 205 12.25 -13.15 1.01
CA SER A 205 11.99 -14.23 0.07
C SER A 205 10.48 -14.43 -0.13
N MET A 206 10.04 -14.34 -1.38
CA MET A 206 8.67 -14.67 -1.76
C MET A 206 8.42 -16.19 -1.68
N GLU A 207 9.47 -17.01 -1.79
CA GLU A 207 9.37 -18.47 -1.62
C GLU A 207 8.98 -18.81 -0.19
N ASP A 208 9.62 -18.18 0.80
CA ASP A 208 9.31 -18.39 2.22
C ASP A 208 7.86 -17.96 2.53
N ILE A 209 7.42 -16.83 1.97
CA ILE A 209 6.03 -16.37 2.10
C ILE A 209 5.06 -17.37 1.47
N LYS A 210 5.36 -17.88 0.25
CA LYS A 210 4.55 -18.88 -0.44
C LYS A 210 4.50 -20.18 0.36
N LEU A 211 5.62 -20.63 0.92
CA LEU A 211 5.72 -21.82 1.77
C LEU A 211 4.79 -21.73 2.98
N VAL A 212 4.88 -20.65 3.76
CA VAL A 212 3.98 -20.44 4.92
C VAL A 212 2.53 -20.35 4.47
N LYS A 213 2.25 -19.63 3.38
CA LYS A 213 0.91 -19.49 2.82
C LYS A 213 0.32 -20.85 2.45
N ASP A 214 1.09 -21.72 1.78
CA ASP A 214 0.64 -23.03 1.31
C ASP A 214 0.48 -24.01 2.47
N GLU A 215 1.44 -24.09 3.39
CA GLU A 215 1.38 -24.98 4.57
C GLU A 215 0.19 -24.63 5.48
N MET A 216 -0.04 -23.32 5.69
CA MET A 216 -1.12 -22.84 6.54
C MET A 216 -2.49 -22.80 5.82
N LYS A 217 -2.53 -23.10 4.50
CA LYS A 217 -3.72 -23.00 3.63
C LYS A 217 -4.37 -21.60 3.68
N MET A 218 -3.55 -20.56 3.60
CA MET A 218 -3.94 -19.16 3.73
C MET A 218 -3.63 -18.35 2.47
N THR A 219 -3.76 -17.02 2.55
CA THR A 219 -3.37 -16.10 1.46
C THR A 219 -2.11 -15.32 1.84
N VAL A 220 -1.41 -14.78 0.83
CA VAL A 220 -0.20 -13.96 1.04
C VAL A 220 -0.48 -12.79 1.99
N ASN A 221 -1.63 -12.13 1.87
CA ASN A 221 -2.02 -11.03 2.76
C ASN A 221 -2.13 -11.46 4.23
N ASP A 222 -2.60 -12.68 4.50
CA ASP A 222 -2.73 -13.20 5.85
C ASP A 222 -1.34 -13.41 6.47
N VAL A 223 -0.39 -13.94 5.69
CA VAL A 223 1.02 -14.12 6.10
C VAL A 223 1.68 -12.77 6.35
N LEU A 224 1.59 -11.82 5.41
CA LEU A 224 2.21 -10.50 5.53
C LEU A 224 1.68 -9.73 6.75
N TYR A 225 0.36 -9.77 6.99
CA TYR A 225 -0.23 -9.14 8.16
C TYR A 225 0.24 -9.80 9.46
N GLY A 226 0.35 -11.14 9.49
CA GLY A 226 0.91 -11.88 10.63
C GLY A 226 2.38 -11.54 10.91
N VAL A 227 3.21 -11.48 9.87
CA VAL A 227 4.62 -11.05 9.99
C VAL A 227 4.73 -9.63 10.53
N THR A 228 3.86 -8.73 10.07
CA THR A 228 3.78 -7.35 10.58
C THR A 228 3.46 -7.33 12.08
N GLN A 229 2.47 -8.12 12.51
CA GLN A 229 2.12 -8.24 13.94
C GLN A 229 3.29 -8.79 14.77
N ALA A 230 3.99 -9.80 14.27
CA ALA A 230 5.16 -10.37 14.93
C ALA A 230 6.30 -9.33 15.07
N GLY A 231 6.58 -8.60 13.99
CA GLY A 231 7.61 -7.54 13.97
C GLY A 231 7.30 -6.41 14.94
N LEU A 232 6.07 -5.89 14.93
CA LEU A 232 5.64 -4.83 15.85
C LEU A 232 5.62 -5.31 17.32
N SER A 233 5.23 -6.57 17.57
CA SER A 233 5.25 -7.15 18.91
C SER A 233 6.68 -7.26 19.47
N ARG A 234 7.62 -7.74 18.65
CA ARG A 234 9.04 -7.82 19.02
C ARG A 234 9.66 -6.44 19.22
N TYR A 235 9.36 -5.49 18.36
CA TYR A 235 9.83 -4.11 18.47
C TYR A 235 9.39 -3.47 19.79
N LEU A 236 8.08 -3.49 20.08
CA LEU A 236 7.55 -2.91 21.30
C LEU A 236 8.12 -3.59 22.54
N ASN A 237 8.29 -4.92 22.51
CA ASN A 237 8.89 -5.63 23.64
C ASN A 237 10.36 -5.26 23.87
N ARG A 238 11.14 -5.05 22.79
CA ARG A 238 12.53 -4.62 22.89
C ARG A 238 12.62 -3.21 23.48
N GLU A 239 11.84 -2.26 22.97
CA GLU A 239 11.82 -0.89 23.50
C GLU A 239 11.44 -0.88 24.99
N SER A 240 10.44 -1.67 25.38
CA SER A 240 10.06 -1.87 26.78
C SER A 240 11.19 -2.37 27.69
N SER A 241 12.09 -3.22 27.16
CA SER A 241 13.20 -3.78 27.92
C SER A 241 14.40 -2.84 28.07
N VAL A 242 14.63 -1.95 27.09
CA VAL A 242 15.73 -0.98 27.12
C VAL A 242 15.47 0.09 28.19
N ASP A 243 14.22 0.52 28.35
CA ASP A 243 13.83 1.52 29.36
C ASP A 243 13.84 0.97 30.80
N ALA A 244 13.79 -0.35 31.01
CA ALA A 244 13.84 -0.96 32.34
C ALA A 244 15.23 -0.86 33.02
N ASN A 245 16.30 -0.63 32.25
CA ASN A 245 17.67 -0.45 32.75
C ASN A 245 18.04 1.03 33.00
N ALA A 246 17.13 1.96 32.71
CA ALA A 246 17.29 3.38 33.05
C ALA A 246 16.63 3.65 34.42
N GLY A 247 17.36 4.33 35.31
CA GLY A 247 16.96 4.59 36.70
C GLY A 247 15.53 5.10 36.91
N ALA A 248 15.05 4.91 38.14
CA ALA A 248 13.66 4.89 38.61
C ALA A 248 12.75 6.14 38.41
N GLU A 249 12.92 6.95 37.36
CA GLU A 249 12.02 8.09 37.07
C GLU A 249 11.42 8.11 35.64
N LYS A 250 11.63 7.09 34.82
CA LYS A 250 10.94 6.96 33.51
C LYS A 250 10.48 5.53 33.19
N GLN A 251 9.70 4.93 34.08
CA GLN A 251 8.90 3.76 33.69
C GLN A 251 7.75 4.20 32.77
N ARG A 252 8.00 4.22 31.45
CA ARG A 252 6.91 4.15 30.48
C ARG A 252 7.18 2.97 29.57
N TYR A 253 6.17 2.12 29.45
CA TYR A 253 6.06 0.98 28.55
C TYR A 253 6.72 -0.32 29.04
N SER A 254 6.16 -0.98 30.06
CA SER A 254 5.92 -2.43 29.95
C SER A 254 4.68 -2.60 29.08
N ILE A 255 4.67 -3.43 28.01
CA ILE A 255 3.50 -3.62 27.11
C ILE A 255 2.21 -3.73 27.95
N PRO A 256 1.35 -2.68 28.01
CA PRO A 256 0.18 -2.75 28.87
C PRO A 256 -0.74 -3.89 28.43
N LYS A 257 -1.33 -4.64 29.37
CA LYS A 257 -2.15 -5.82 29.06
C LYS A 257 -3.33 -5.57 28.11
N ASN A 258 -3.67 -4.31 27.82
CA ASN A 258 -4.77 -3.89 26.94
C ASN A 258 -4.36 -2.79 25.94
N ILE A 259 -3.25 -2.95 25.21
CA ILE A 259 -2.91 -1.98 24.16
C ILE A 259 -3.84 -2.14 22.95
N ARG A 260 -4.43 -1.04 22.50
CA ARG A 260 -5.14 -0.98 21.22
C ARG A 260 -4.23 -0.42 20.14
N LEU A 261 -3.86 -1.26 19.18
CA LEU A 261 -3.25 -0.83 17.93
C LEU A 261 -4.14 -1.28 16.77
N ARG A 262 -4.33 -0.39 15.79
CA ARG A 262 -5.04 -0.69 14.56
C ARG A 262 -4.24 -0.24 13.35
N ALA A 263 -4.29 -1.07 12.31
CA ALA A 263 -3.78 -0.77 11.00
C ALA A 263 -4.90 -0.19 10.12
N SER A 264 -4.63 0.94 9.47
CA SER A 264 -5.44 1.42 8.35
C SER A 264 -4.94 0.77 7.08
N VAL A 265 -5.72 -0.16 6.53
CA VAL A 265 -5.42 -0.87 5.28
C VAL A 265 -6.05 -0.12 4.10
N LEU A 266 -5.21 0.26 3.14
CA LEU A 266 -5.66 0.94 1.92
C LEU A 266 -5.91 -0.09 0.82
N VAL A 267 -7.14 -0.15 0.34
CA VAL A 267 -7.58 -1.15 -0.65
C VAL A 267 -7.96 -0.47 -1.95
N ASN A 268 -7.38 -0.93 -3.06
CA ASN A 268 -7.83 -0.53 -4.40
C ASN A 268 -9.21 -1.14 -4.66
N ILE A 269 -10.24 -0.31 -4.81
CA ILE A 269 -11.62 -0.75 -5.04
C ILE A 269 -11.95 -0.99 -6.52
N ARG A 270 -11.01 -0.74 -7.43
CA ARG A 270 -11.23 -0.96 -8.86
C ARG A 270 -11.06 -2.43 -9.22
N PRO A 271 -11.92 -2.98 -10.09
CA PRO A 271 -11.70 -4.29 -10.69
C PRO A 271 -10.62 -4.12 -11.78
N VAL A 272 -9.36 -4.35 -11.45
CA VAL A 272 -8.26 -4.27 -12.42
C VAL A 272 -7.67 -5.66 -12.56
N ALA A 273 -7.73 -6.26 -13.75
CA ALA A 273 -7.16 -7.58 -13.99
C ALA A 273 -5.69 -7.48 -14.43
N GLY A 274 -5.26 -6.44 -15.14
CA GLY A 274 -3.85 -6.29 -15.52
C GLY A 274 -3.41 -4.91 -16.03
N ILE A 275 -2.14 -4.78 -16.43
CA ILE A 275 -1.54 -3.53 -16.96
C ILE A 275 -2.26 -3.06 -18.22
N GLN A 276 -2.74 -3.98 -19.07
CA GLN A 276 -3.48 -3.62 -20.27
C GLN A 276 -4.80 -2.90 -19.94
N ASP A 277 -5.56 -3.38 -18.95
CA ASP A 277 -6.76 -2.69 -18.47
C ASP A 277 -6.43 -1.28 -17.93
N LEU A 278 -5.24 -1.13 -17.34
CA LEU A 278 -4.73 0.16 -16.83
C LEU A 278 -4.33 1.10 -17.97
N ALA A 279 -3.66 0.59 -19.01
CA ALA A 279 -3.35 1.35 -20.21
C ALA A 279 -4.63 1.80 -20.93
N ASP A 280 -5.64 0.94 -21.01
CA ASP A 280 -6.94 1.28 -21.57
C ASP A 280 -7.72 2.29 -20.70
N MET A 281 -7.54 2.26 -19.36
CA MET A 281 -8.02 3.33 -18.46
C MET A 281 -7.36 4.67 -18.76
N MET A 282 -6.03 4.70 -18.96
CA MET A 282 -5.30 5.93 -19.30
C MET A 282 -5.71 6.48 -20.67
N ALA A 283 -5.88 5.59 -21.65
CA ALA A 283 -6.31 5.95 -23.00
C ALA A 283 -7.80 6.35 -23.09
N GLY A 284 -8.56 6.25 -21.99
CA GLY A 284 -9.99 6.54 -21.93
C GLY A 284 -10.85 5.53 -22.69
N LYS A 285 -10.33 4.32 -22.94
CA LYS A 285 -11.00 3.22 -23.65
C LYS A 285 -11.82 2.32 -22.72
N SER A 286 -11.56 2.33 -21.42
CA SER A 286 -12.29 1.52 -20.44
C SER A 286 -13.43 2.28 -19.73
N LYS A 287 -14.37 1.53 -19.13
CA LYS A 287 -15.43 2.09 -18.25
C LYS A 287 -14.88 2.63 -16.92
N THR A 288 -13.80 2.04 -16.42
CA THR A 288 -13.06 2.50 -15.24
C THR A 288 -12.21 3.72 -15.57
N LYS A 289 -12.03 4.64 -14.60
CA LYS A 289 -11.28 5.90 -14.79
C LYS A 289 -10.01 5.89 -13.96
N TRP A 290 -8.94 6.44 -14.54
CA TRP A 290 -7.73 6.79 -13.81
C TRP A 290 -8.02 7.83 -12.70
N GLY A 291 -7.30 7.72 -11.59
CA GLY A 291 -7.39 8.64 -10.46
C GLY A 291 -7.37 7.94 -9.11
N ASN A 292 -8.03 8.53 -8.11
CA ASN A 292 -8.07 7.97 -6.76
C ASN A 292 -9.30 7.06 -6.58
N GLY A 293 -9.04 5.78 -6.35
CA GLY A 293 -10.00 4.70 -6.15
C GLY A 293 -9.61 3.82 -4.97
N ILE A 294 -9.38 4.44 -3.81
CA ILE A 294 -8.97 3.77 -2.58
C ILE A 294 -10.14 3.73 -1.58
N GLY A 295 -10.42 2.55 -1.04
CA GLY A 295 -11.22 2.34 0.16
C GLY A 295 -10.34 2.08 1.38
N TYR A 296 -10.87 2.34 2.57
CA TYR A 296 -10.18 2.10 3.84
C TYR A 296 -10.82 0.93 4.57
N ILE A 297 -9.98 0.08 5.16
CA ILE A 297 -10.38 -0.92 6.15
C ILE A 297 -9.55 -0.69 7.40
N VAL A 298 -10.18 -0.71 8.57
CA VAL A 298 -9.45 -0.66 9.84
C VAL A 298 -9.35 -2.06 10.44
N LEU A 299 -8.12 -2.59 10.53
CA LEU A 299 -7.84 -3.90 11.11
C LEU A 299 -7.21 -3.75 12.51
N PRO A 300 -7.66 -4.50 13.53
CA PRO A 300 -6.95 -4.58 14.81
C PRO A 300 -5.62 -5.34 14.65
N LEU A 301 -4.58 -4.85 15.31
CA LEU A 301 -3.29 -5.51 15.45
C LEU A 301 -3.24 -6.16 16.83
N SER A 302 -3.17 -7.49 16.87
CA SER A 302 -2.87 -8.23 18.10
C SER A 302 -1.37 -8.12 18.39
N ILE A 303 -1.03 -7.44 19.48
CA ILE A 303 0.35 -7.21 19.94
C ILE A 303 0.56 -8.06 21.19
N ALA A 304 1.27 -9.17 21.02
CA ALA A 304 1.65 -10.07 22.10
C ALA A 304 2.84 -10.89 21.61
N LEU A 305 3.77 -11.25 22.50
CA LEU A 305 4.76 -12.28 22.19
C LEU A 305 4.07 -13.64 22.16
N GLN A 306 4.31 -14.42 21.11
CA GLN A 306 3.81 -15.78 20.98
C GLN A 306 4.98 -16.75 21.05
N GLU A 307 4.79 -17.88 21.72
CA GLU A 307 5.77 -18.97 21.74
C GLU A 307 5.84 -19.64 20.36
N ASP A 308 4.67 -19.86 19.74
CA ASP A 308 4.55 -20.31 18.36
C ASP A 308 4.42 -19.10 17.39
N PRO A 309 5.40 -18.85 16.51
CA PRO A 309 5.33 -17.79 15.52
C PRO A 309 4.15 -17.92 14.53
N LEU A 310 3.66 -19.13 14.27
CA LEU A 310 2.53 -19.34 13.34
C LEU A 310 1.21 -18.82 13.90
N GLN A 311 1.13 -18.64 15.23
CA GLN A 311 -0.04 -18.07 15.87
C GLN A 311 -0.34 -16.64 15.39
N TYR A 312 0.68 -15.85 15.05
CA TYR A 312 0.48 -14.53 14.43
C TYR A 312 -0.28 -14.63 13.10
N VAL A 313 0.05 -15.62 12.29
CA VAL A 313 -0.56 -15.86 10.98
C VAL A 313 -2.00 -16.36 11.13
N HIS A 314 -2.27 -17.23 12.11
CA HIS A 314 -3.64 -17.64 12.44
C HIS A 314 -4.53 -16.46 12.89
N GLN A 315 -4.02 -15.60 13.78
CA GLN A 315 -4.73 -14.42 14.24
C GLN A 315 -4.98 -13.43 13.10
N ALA A 316 -3.99 -13.24 12.23
CA ALA A 316 -4.11 -12.43 11.03
C ALA A 316 -5.24 -12.94 10.12
N LYS A 317 -5.27 -14.25 9.83
CA LYS A 317 -6.33 -14.84 9.01
C LYS A 317 -7.72 -14.64 9.60
N ALA A 318 -7.92 -14.91 10.89
CA ALA A 318 -9.20 -14.71 11.55
C ALA A 318 -9.68 -13.25 11.43
N THR A 319 -8.75 -12.30 11.63
CA THR A 319 -9.03 -10.86 11.54
C THR A 319 -9.38 -10.43 10.12
N VAL A 320 -8.57 -10.86 9.14
CA VAL A 320 -8.72 -10.51 7.73
C VAL A 320 -9.96 -11.16 7.13
N ASP A 321 -10.23 -12.45 7.40
CA ASP A 321 -11.40 -13.16 6.87
C ASP A 321 -12.71 -12.57 7.39
N ARG A 322 -12.79 -12.24 8.69
CA ARG A 322 -13.95 -11.51 9.22
C ARG A 322 -14.21 -10.21 8.47
N LYS A 323 -13.15 -9.50 8.07
CA LYS A 323 -13.24 -8.23 7.34
C LYS A 323 -13.52 -8.41 5.84
N LYS A 324 -13.17 -9.56 5.24
CA LYS A 324 -13.61 -9.94 3.89
C LYS A 324 -15.14 -10.12 3.82
N HIS A 325 -15.78 -10.46 4.93
CA HIS A 325 -17.25 -10.54 5.06
C HIS A 325 -17.90 -9.19 5.39
N SER A 326 -17.31 -8.09 4.92
CA SER A 326 -17.79 -6.74 5.10
C SER A 326 -17.52 -5.91 3.84
N LEU A 327 -18.42 -4.99 3.51
CA LEU A 327 -18.24 -4.06 2.39
C LEU A 327 -17.56 -2.75 2.83
N GLU A 328 -16.87 -2.73 3.97
CA GLU A 328 -16.24 -1.55 4.58
C GLU A 328 -15.40 -0.73 3.58
N ALA A 329 -14.53 -1.36 2.79
CA ALA A 329 -13.72 -0.65 1.79
C ALA A 329 -14.57 0.08 0.74
N ILE A 330 -15.65 -0.55 0.27
CA ILE A 330 -16.55 0.05 -0.72
C ILE A 330 -17.34 1.18 -0.07
N CYS A 331 -17.92 0.95 1.11
CA CYS A 331 -18.67 1.95 1.86
C CYS A 331 -17.82 3.17 2.20
N THR A 332 -16.61 2.99 2.71
CA THR A 332 -15.71 4.10 3.07
C THR A 332 -15.31 4.92 1.84
N TYR A 333 -15.05 4.28 0.68
CA TYR A 333 -14.81 4.99 -0.57
C TYR A 333 -16.03 5.81 -1.01
N VAL A 334 -17.23 5.21 -1.01
CA VAL A 334 -18.47 5.89 -1.40
C VAL A 334 -18.74 7.07 -0.48
N CYS A 335 -18.62 6.88 0.85
CA CYS A 335 -18.75 7.95 1.84
C CYS A 335 -17.71 9.07 1.62
N ALA A 336 -16.45 8.73 1.40
CA ALA A 336 -15.40 9.73 1.13
C ALA A 336 -15.71 10.55 -0.13
N LYS A 337 -16.22 9.89 -1.19
CA LYS A 337 -16.62 10.56 -2.43
C LYS A 337 -17.84 11.48 -2.23
N LEU A 338 -18.82 11.04 -1.46
CA LEU A 338 -19.98 11.85 -1.09
C LEU A 338 -19.55 13.09 -0.30
N ILE A 339 -18.70 12.91 0.73
CA ILE A 339 -18.16 13.99 1.54
C ILE A 339 -17.39 14.99 0.68
N LEU A 340 -16.53 14.49 -0.22
CA LEU A 340 -15.76 15.34 -1.13
C LEU A 340 -16.67 16.17 -2.04
N ASN A 341 -17.76 15.59 -2.55
CA ASN A 341 -18.69 16.26 -3.45
C ASN A 341 -19.59 17.27 -2.73
N LEU A 342 -20.06 16.94 -1.53
CA LEU A 342 -21.00 17.78 -0.76
C LEU A 342 -20.29 18.89 0.03
N PHE A 343 -19.17 18.56 0.67
CA PHE A 343 -18.49 19.44 1.64
C PHE A 343 -17.12 19.93 1.16
N GLY A 344 -16.62 19.41 0.03
CA GLY A 344 -15.37 19.84 -0.57
C GLY A 344 -14.12 19.22 0.05
N VAL A 345 -12.97 19.53 -0.57
CA VAL A 345 -11.68 18.86 -0.28
C VAL A 345 -11.15 19.12 1.12
N LYS A 346 -11.40 20.30 1.70
CA LYS A 346 -10.90 20.66 3.03
C LYS A 346 -11.50 19.78 4.12
N ILE A 347 -12.83 19.59 4.08
CA ILE A 347 -13.56 18.76 5.05
C ILE A 347 -13.20 17.29 4.85
N ALA A 348 -13.17 16.81 3.61
CA ALA A 348 -12.73 15.45 3.31
C ALA A 348 -11.31 15.17 3.84
N ALA A 349 -10.36 16.08 3.61
CA ALA A 349 -8.99 15.95 4.11
C ALA A 349 -8.91 15.96 5.65
N ALA A 350 -9.69 16.82 6.32
CA ALA A 350 -9.73 16.87 7.78
C ALA A 350 -10.25 15.55 8.38
N ILE A 351 -11.29 14.95 7.77
CA ILE A 351 -11.83 13.65 8.19
C ILE A 351 -10.81 12.54 7.95
N THR A 352 -10.21 12.46 6.75
CA THR A 352 -9.18 11.46 6.45
C THR A 352 -7.99 11.59 7.40
N ARG A 353 -7.50 12.80 7.66
CA ARG A 353 -6.43 13.05 8.63
C ARG A 353 -6.82 12.53 10.02
N LYS A 354 -8.06 12.75 10.45
CA LYS A 354 -8.54 12.31 11.77
C LYS A 354 -8.60 10.78 11.89
N VAL A 355 -9.08 10.08 10.86
CA VAL A 355 -9.05 8.60 10.81
C VAL A 355 -7.63 8.09 10.97
N LEU A 356 -6.71 8.58 10.12
CA LEU A 356 -5.33 8.12 10.13
C LEU A 356 -4.64 8.46 11.46
N TYR A 357 -4.86 9.66 12.00
CA TYR A 357 -4.32 10.08 13.29
C TYR A 357 -4.85 9.23 14.45
N ASN A 358 -6.08 8.71 14.37
CA ASN A 358 -6.65 7.86 15.43
C ASN A 358 -6.17 6.40 15.34
N THR A 359 -5.61 5.97 14.22
CA THR A 359 -4.95 4.66 14.03
C THR A 359 -3.42 4.74 14.16
N THR A 360 -2.74 3.62 14.39
CA THR A 360 -1.29 3.61 14.65
C THR A 360 -0.47 3.37 13.38
N VAL A 361 -0.87 2.40 12.55
CA VAL A 361 -0.08 1.95 11.39
C VAL A 361 -0.88 2.11 10.11
N ALA A 362 -0.25 2.50 9.01
CA ALA A 362 -0.80 2.28 7.66
C ALA A 362 -0.21 1.01 7.08
N PHE A 363 -1.04 0.20 6.45
CA PHE A 363 -0.61 -1.04 5.80
C PHE A 363 -1.13 -1.05 4.36
N SER A 364 -0.27 -1.37 3.41
CA SER A 364 -0.64 -1.53 2.01
C SER A 364 0.09 -2.72 1.40
N ASN A 365 -0.60 -3.42 0.51
CA ASN A 365 0.00 -4.43 -0.34
C ASN A 365 -0.45 -4.19 -1.78
N MET A 366 0.49 -4.21 -2.72
CA MET A 366 0.24 -3.99 -4.14
C MET A 366 0.73 -5.17 -4.95
N LEU A 367 0.04 -5.46 -6.07
CA LEU A 367 0.49 -6.48 -6.99
C LEU A 367 1.70 -5.97 -7.78
N GLY A 368 2.71 -6.83 -7.92
CA GLY A 368 3.88 -6.62 -8.77
C GLY A 368 3.84 -7.49 -10.01
N PRO A 369 4.74 -7.24 -10.98
CA PRO A 369 4.90 -8.10 -12.14
C PRO A 369 5.36 -9.50 -11.72
N VAL A 370 5.07 -10.51 -12.55
CA VAL A 370 5.48 -11.90 -12.30
C VAL A 370 6.79 -12.26 -12.99
N GLU A 371 7.35 -11.35 -13.79
CA GLU A 371 8.57 -11.53 -14.55
C GLU A 371 9.58 -10.41 -14.24
N GLU A 372 10.84 -10.66 -14.60
CA GLU A 372 11.88 -9.63 -14.58
C GLU A 372 11.56 -8.51 -15.58
N ILE A 373 11.71 -7.27 -15.10
CA ILE A 373 11.43 -6.06 -15.87
C ILE A 373 12.67 -5.19 -16.01
N GLY A 374 12.76 -4.49 -17.13
CA GLY A 374 13.78 -3.49 -17.42
C GLY A 374 13.16 -2.11 -17.63
N PHE A 375 13.89 -1.09 -17.20
CA PHE A 375 13.58 0.31 -17.49
C PHE A 375 14.62 0.83 -18.49
N TYR A 376 14.18 1.15 -19.72
CA TYR A 376 15.08 1.56 -20.81
C TYR A 376 16.26 0.61 -21.06
N GLY A 377 16.03 -0.70 -20.93
CA GLY A 377 17.05 -1.74 -21.13
C GLY A 377 17.90 -2.05 -19.90
N HIS A 378 17.76 -1.30 -18.81
CA HIS A 378 18.42 -1.60 -17.53
C HIS A 378 17.51 -2.49 -16.66
N PRO A 379 17.97 -3.68 -16.23
CA PRO A 379 17.21 -4.52 -15.31
C PRO A 379 16.89 -3.80 -14.01
N VAL A 380 15.63 -3.93 -13.56
CA VAL A 380 15.18 -3.34 -12.30
C VAL A 380 15.35 -4.37 -11.19
N ALA A 381 16.26 -4.11 -10.26
CA ALA A 381 16.53 -5.01 -9.14
C ALA A 381 15.37 -5.06 -8.13
N TYR A 382 14.78 -3.90 -7.81
CA TYR A 382 13.66 -3.79 -6.88
C TYR A 382 12.79 -2.55 -7.16
N ILE A 383 11.55 -2.57 -6.66
CA ILE A 383 10.71 -1.38 -6.52
C ILE A 383 10.23 -1.28 -5.07
N ALA A 384 10.51 -0.16 -4.42
CA ALA A 384 10.15 0.10 -3.03
C ALA A 384 9.18 1.30 -2.94
N PRO A 385 7.86 1.09 -3.12
CA PRO A 385 6.90 2.18 -3.03
C PRO A 385 6.70 2.62 -1.59
N SER A 386 6.64 3.93 -1.37
CA SER A 386 6.39 4.52 -0.05
C SER A 386 5.57 5.81 -0.16
N VAL A 387 5.05 6.29 0.96
CA VAL A 387 4.27 7.53 1.06
C VAL A 387 4.63 8.30 2.32
N TYR A 388 4.51 9.62 2.30
CA TYR A 388 4.78 10.50 3.45
C TYR A 388 3.74 11.61 3.59
N GLY A 389 3.80 12.38 4.67
CA GLY A 389 2.82 13.42 4.98
C GLY A 389 1.57 12.93 5.73
N HIS A 390 1.57 11.70 6.23
CA HIS A 390 0.48 11.13 7.01
C HIS A 390 0.74 11.28 8.52
N PRO A 391 -0.32 11.36 9.35
CA PRO A 391 -0.20 11.49 10.81
C PRO A 391 0.23 10.18 11.52
N GLN A 392 0.40 9.10 10.77
CA GLN A 392 0.98 7.86 11.27
C GLN A 392 2.51 7.95 11.24
N THR A 393 3.14 7.38 12.25
CA THR A 393 4.61 7.25 12.36
C THR A 393 5.14 6.09 11.55
N THR A 394 4.36 5.01 11.46
CA THR A 394 4.76 3.78 10.75
C THR A 394 3.83 3.54 9.56
N ILE A 395 4.42 3.37 8.40
CA ILE A 395 3.74 3.04 7.14
C ILE A 395 4.46 1.83 6.59
N ASP A 396 3.73 0.72 6.49
CA ASP A 396 4.22 -0.54 5.98
C ASP A 396 3.62 -0.80 4.59
N VAL A 397 4.50 -0.99 3.61
CA VAL A 397 4.12 -1.18 2.21
C VAL A 397 4.84 -2.42 1.68
N TRP A 398 4.04 -3.42 1.34
CA TRP A 398 4.52 -4.65 0.74
C TRP A 398 4.39 -4.58 -0.78
N TYR A 399 5.48 -4.95 -1.45
CA TYR A 399 5.54 -5.10 -2.90
C TYR A 399 6.32 -6.36 -3.24
N PRO A 400 5.82 -7.24 -4.14
CA PRO A 400 6.54 -8.45 -4.52
C PRO A 400 7.93 -8.14 -5.08
N PRO A 401 8.95 -8.97 -4.76
CA PRO A 401 10.26 -8.83 -5.39
C PRO A 401 10.17 -9.08 -6.90
N LEU A 402 11.06 -8.45 -7.67
CA LEU A 402 11.10 -8.56 -9.13
C LEU A 402 11.94 -9.75 -9.63
N MET A 403 12.83 -10.26 -8.80
CA MET A 403 13.60 -11.48 -9.03
C MET A 403 13.20 -12.53 -7.99
N GLU A 404 12.98 -13.77 -8.44
CA GLU A 404 12.99 -14.92 -7.53
C GLU A 404 14.45 -15.16 -7.17
N GLU A 405 14.82 -14.97 -5.89
CA GLU A 405 16.15 -15.38 -5.43
C GLU A 405 16.30 -16.88 -5.68
N GLU A 406 17.36 -17.30 -6.38
CA GLU A 406 17.72 -18.71 -6.45
C GLU A 406 17.82 -19.27 -5.01
N PRO A 407 17.25 -20.44 -4.73
CA PRO A 407 17.01 -20.92 -3.39
C PRO A 407 18.30 -20.94 -2.56
N PHE A 408 18.18 -20.54 -1.30
CA PHE A 408 19.26 -20.58 -0.28
C PHE A 408 19.97 -21.96 -0.24
N ARG A 409 19.26 -23.03 -0.64
CA ARG A 409 19.78 -24.40 -0.70
C ARG A 409 20.87 -24.64 -1.74
N LYS A 410 21.11 -23.73 -2.69
CA LYS A 410 22.19 -23.84 -3.69
C LYS A 410 23.44 -23.00 -3.38
N ARG A 411 23.42 -22.13 -2.36
CA ARG A 411 24.64 -21.46 -1.88
C ARG A 411 25.35 -22.35 -0.85
N ASN A 412 26.33 -23.11 -1.34
CA ASN A 412 27.38 -23.85 -0.61
C ASN A 412 26.94 -25.01 0.33
N PRO A 413 27.00 -26.28 -0.14
CA PRO A 413 27.01 -27.45 0.73
C PRO A 413 28.34 -27.68 1.49
N THR A 414 29.35 -26.81 1.34
CA THR A 414 30.73 -27.04 1.81
C THR A 414 31.21 -26.16 2.96
N ALA A 415 30.33 -25.37 3.60
CA ALA A 415 30.69 -24.57 4.78
C ALA A 415 30.02 -25.09 6.07
N ALA A 416 30.06 -26.41 6.27
CA ALA A 416 29.81 -27.04 7.57
C ALA A 416 30.69 -28.30 7.68
N LYS A 417 31.96 -28.08 7.94
CA LYS A 417 32.86 -29.01 8.63
C LYS A 417 33.78 -28.22 9.53
#